data_AF-A0AB37NLT5-F1
#
_entry.id   AF-A0AB37NLT5-F1
#
_cell.length_a   1.000
_cell.length_b   1.000
_cell.length_c   1.000
_cell.angle_alpha   90.00
_cell.angle_beta   90.00
_cell.angle_gamma   90.00
#
_symmetry.space_group_name_H-M   'P 1'
#
loop_
_entity.id
_entity.type
_entity.pdbx_description
1 polymer ?
#
loop_
_entity_poly.entity_id
_entity_poly.type
_entity_poly.pdbx_seq_one_letter_code
_entity_poly.pdbx_strand_id
1 'polypeptide(L)'
;MTDEGRIVATDSYRYQHYLNMMEQAIKQRFRTKIKTAWMFLYRLIMLVIHPKKWGRITHKVKKGISKDSERFQAIRQLREENEVLIISKLKEQLTKENVDIIGPLITEHTIFLERVRKEHSPRGKRAKFEQKKREVQVLAFQLERDIIQNMFEKGGISRDLARDLRQNLNMIETYLYDDFLE
;
A
#
# COMPACT_ATOMS: atom_id res chain seq x y z
N MET A 1 -8.22 11.40 -16.77
CA MET A 1 -7.94 12.71 -17.41
C MET A 1 -8.34 12.65 -18.89
N THR A 2 -8.67 13.77 -19.55
CA THR A 2 -8.83 13.78 -21.04
C THR A 2 -7.47 13.91 -21.73
N ASP A 3 -7.36 13.51 -23.00
CA ASP A 3 -6.12 13.48 -23.81
C ASP A 3 -5.33 14.80 -23.85
N GLU A 4 -5.97 15.93 -23.54
CA GLU A 4 -5.33 17.26 -23.46
C GLU A 4 -4.73 17.59 -22.08
N GLY A 5 -4.62 16.64 -21.16
CA GLY A 5 -4.11 16.87 -19.80
C GLY A 5 -5.04 17.71 -18.90
N ARG A 6 -6.30 17.90 -19.33
CA ARG A 6 -7.34 18.60 -18.54
C ARG A 6 -8.04 17.62 -17.62
N ILE A 7 -8.20 18.01 -16.35
CA ILE A 7 -8.94 17.24 -15.35
C ILE A 7 -10.43 17.48 -15.58
N VAL A 8 -11.24 16.41 -15.62
CA VAL A 8 -12.70 16.52 -15.73
C VAL A 8 -13.21 17.39 -14.57
N ALA A 9 -14.10 18.35 -14.83
CA ALA A 9 -14.53 19.31 -13.81
C ALA A 9 -15.03 18.67 -12.51
N THR A 10 -15.68 17.50 -12.61
CA THR A 10 -16.14 16.69 -11.46
C THR A 10 -15.00 16.18 -10.59
N ASP A 11 -13.87 15.84 -11.21
CA ASP A 11 -12.70 15.26 -10.57
C ASP A 11 -11.84 16.33 -9.90
N SER A 12 -11.72 17.50 -10.53
CA SER A 12 -11.10 18.69 -9.91
C SER A 12 -11.84 19.11 -8.64
N TYR A 13 -13.19 19.17 -8.69
CA TYR A 13 -14.00 19.51 -7.53
C TYR A 13 -13.81 18.51 -6.37
N ARG A 14 -13.77 17.21 -6.68
CA ARG A 14 -13.54 16.14 -5.69
C ARG A 14 -12.17 16.26 -5.04
N TYR A 15 -11.14 16.56 -5.83
CA TYR A 15 -9.77 16.71 -5.33
C TYR A 15 -9.63 17.95 -4.44
N GLN A 16 -10.18 19.09 -4.87
CA GLN A 16 -10.16 20.33 -4.09
C GLN A 16 -10.94 20.21 -2.78
N HIS A 17 -12.09 19.53 -2.80
CA HIS A 17 -12.84 19.22 -1.59
C HIS A 17 -12.03 18.33 -0.62
N TYR A 18 -11.29 17.34 -1.14
CA TYR A 18 -10.42 16.49 -0.33
C TYR A 18 -9.27 17.27 0.31
N LEU A 19 -8.61 18.15 -0.44
CA LEU A 19 -7.56 19.03 0.08
C LEU A 19 -8.09 19.93 1.20
N ASN A 20 -9.24 20.57 1.01
CA ASN A 20 -9.89 21.40 2.04
C ASN A 20 -10.22 20.59 3.29
N MET A 21 -10.68 19.34 3.15
CA MET A 21 -10.95 18.45 4.29
C MET A 21 -9.66 18.10 5.06
N MET A 22 -8.57 17.77 4.36
CA MET A 22 -7.27 17.52 4.99
C MET A 22 -6.75 18.77 5.69
N GLU A 23 -6.84 19.93 5.04
CA GLU A 23 -6.41 21.21 5.59
C GLU A 23 -7.17 21.54 6.88
N GLN A 24 -8.49 21.34 6.90
CA GLN A 24 -9.30 21.51 8.11
C GLN A 24 -8.92 20.50 9.20
N ALA A 25 -8.60 19.26 8.83
CA ALA A 25 -8.17 18.23 9.77
C ALA A 25 -6.80 18.55 10.41
N ILE A 26 -5.90 19.18 9.65
CA ILE A 26 -4.60 19.64 10.15
C ILE A 26 -4.78 20.89 11.02
N LYS A 27 -5.51 21.91 10.52
CA LYS A 27 -5.75 23.18 11.23
C LYS A 27 -6.55 23.02 12.53
N GLN A 28 -7.47 22.07 12.58
CA GLN A 28 -8.35 21.86 13.73
C GLN A 28 -8.20 20.46 14.35
N ARG A 29 -6.98 19.92 14.35
CA ARG A 29 -6.65 18.54 14.80
C ARG A 29 -7.28 18.13 16.13
N PHE A 30 -7.43 19.06 17.08
CA PHE A 30 -8.11 18.81 18.35
C PHE A 30 -9.64 18.82 18.24
N ARG A 31 -10.23 19.81 17.57
CA ARG A 31 -11.69 19.91 17.43
C ARG A 31 -12.28 18.77 16.59
N THR A 32 -11.57 18.31 15.57
CA THR A 32 -11.99 17.18 14.74
C THR A 32 -11.98 15.88 15.55
N LYS A 33 -10.92 15.61 16.31
CA LYS A 33 -10.84 14.47 17.24
C LYS A 33 -11.97 14.47 18.27
N ILE A 34 -12.26 15.63 18.87
CA ILE A 34 -13.34 15.78 19.86
C ILE A 34 -14.71 15.54 19.21
N LYS A 35 -14.99 16.11 18.04
CA LYS A 35 -16.25 15.88 17.30
C LYS A 35 -16.42 14.42 16.88
N THR A 36 -15.34 13.76 16.43
CA THR A 36 -15.40 12.33 16.10
C THR A 36 -15.64 11.48 17.34
N ALA A 37 -14.95 11.76 18.44
CA ALA A 37 -15.16 11.06 19.71
C ALA A 37 -16.60 11.22 20.22
N TRP A 38 -17.14 12.44 20.14
CA TRP A 38 -18.55 12.73 20.45
C TRP A 38 -19.52 11.96 19.55
N MET A 39 -19.25 11.86 18.25
CA MET A 39 -20.06 11.05 17.33
C MET A 39 -20.02 9.57 17.70
N PHE A 40 -18.86 9.03 18.08
CA PHE A 40 -18.73 7.64 18.51
C PHE A 40 -19.44 7.38 19.84
N LEU A 41 -19.34 8.32 20.79
CA LEU A 41 -20.06 8.25 22.07
C LEU A 41 -21.58 8.31 21.86
N TYR A 42 -22.06 9.26 21.07
CA TYR A 42 -23.47 9.36 20.70
C TYR A 42 -23.97 8.11 19.98
N ARG A 43 -23.14 7.50 19.11
CA ARG A 43 -23.46 6.22 18.46
C ARG A 43 -23.59 5.07 19.45
N LEU A 44 -22.68 4.95 20.43
CA LEU A 44 -22.77 3.94 21.48
C LEU A 44 -24.03 4.13 22.34
N ILE A 45 -24.38 5.38 22.66
CA ILE A 45 -25.61 5.70 23.40
C ILE A 45 -26.85 5.33 22.56
N MET A 46 -26.88 5.67 21.27
CA MET A 46 -27.99 5.34 20.38
C MET A 46 -28.12 3.82 20.14
N LEU A 47 -27.02 3.08 20.25
CA LEU A 47 -26.94 1.63 20.12
C LEU A 47 -27.74 0.91 21.20
N VAL A 48 -27.65 1.43 22.43
CA VAL A 48 -28.32 0.86 23.60
C VAL A 48 -29.81 1.24 23.65
N ILE A 49 -30.18 2.42 23.14
CA ILE A 49 -31.52 3.00 23.34
C ILE A 49 -32.58 2.52 22.32
N HIS A 50 -32.22 2.17 21.07
CA HIS A 50 -33.23 1.87 20.03
C HIS A 50 -32.85 0.73 19.04
N PRO A 51 -33.01 -0.55 19.42
CA PRO A 51 -32.65 -1.71 18.58
C PRO A 51 -33.51 -1.85 17.31
N LYS A 52 -34.76 -1.37 17.27
CA LYS A 52 -35.62 -1.44 16.06
C LYS A 52 -35.24 -0.44 14.96
N LYS A 53 -34.57 0.67 15.30
CA LYS A 53 -34.13 1.68 14.30
C LYS A 53 -32.76 1.35 13.70
N TRP A 54 -32.05 0.36 14.23
CA TRP A 54 -30.75 -0.11 13.75
C TRP A 54 -30.74 -0.48 12.27
N GLY A 55 -31.68 -1.30 11.78
CA GLY A 55 -31.66 -1.78 10.39
C GLY A 55 -31.71 -0.66 9.34
N ARG A 56 -32.37 0.46 9.64
CA ARG A 56 -32.44 1.62 8.74
C ARG A 56 -31.18 2.48 8.81
N ILE A 57 -30.57 2.58 9.99
CA ILE A 57 -29.33 3.34 10.22
C ILE A 57 -28.13 2.60 9.62
N THR A 58 -28.02 1.28 9.83
CA THR A 58 -26.95 0.44 9.25
C THR A 58 -26.97 0.47 7.73
N HIS A 59 -28.15 0.44 7.10
CA HIS A 59 -28.27 0.55 5.65
C HIS A 59 -27.84 1.93 5.12
N LYS A 60 -28.27 3.02 5.76
CA LYS A 60 -27.82 4.38 5.38
C LYS A 60 -26.32 4.57 5.58
N VAL A 61 -25.76 4.05 6.66
CA VAL A 61 -24.32 4.09 6.93
C VAL A 61 -23.55 3.26 5.91
N LYS A 62 -24.01 2.05 5.56
CA LYS A 62 -23.39 1.21 4.53
C LYS A 62 -23.39 1.91 3.16
N LYS A 63 -24.48 2.59 2.79
CA LYS A 63 -24.58 3.38 1.55
C LYS A 63 -23.72 4.66 1.58
N GLY A 64 -23.50 5.25 2.75
CA GLY A 64 -22.56 6.37 2.94
C GLY A 64 -21.11 5.92 2.77
N ILE A 65 -20.73 4.83 3.43
CA ILE A 65 -19.39 4.22 3.34
C ILE A 65 -19.07 3.81 1.90
N SER A 66 -20.03 3.26 1.15
CA SER A 66 -19.82 2.89 -0.25
C SER A 66 -19.55 4.11 -1.14
N LYS A 67 -20.36 5.18 -1.01
CA LYS A 67 -20.16 6.42 -1.76
C LYS A 67 -18.84 7.12 -1.40
N ASP A 68 -18.46 7.12 -0.14
CA ASP A 68 -17.17 7.67 0.28
C ASP A 68 -16.02 6.83 -0.27
N SER A 69 -16.15 5.49 -0.28
CA SER A 69 -15.13 4.61 -0.88
C SER A 69 -14.92 4.85 -2.37
N GLU A 70 -16.00 5.08 -3.14
CA GLU A 70 -15.93 5.43 -4.57
C GLU A 70 -15.24 6.79 -4.79
N ARG A 71 -15.54 7.78 -3.93
CA ARG A 71 -14.89 9.10 -3.98
C ARG A 71 -13.39 9.01 -3.70
N PHE A 72 -13.00 8.23 -2.69
CA PHE A 72 -11.58 8.01 -2.37
C PHE A 72 -10.86 7.25 -3.47
N GLN A 73 -11.53 6.29 -4.14
CA GLN A 73 -10.97 5.60 -5.31
C GLN A 73 -10.72 6.56 -6.46
N ALA A 74 -11.66 7.45 -6.79
CA ALA A 74 -11.49 8.45 -7.84
C ALA A 74 -10.32 9.42 -7.54
N ILE A 75 -10.24 9.93 -6.30
CA ILE A 75 -9.12 10.79 -5.86
C ILE A 75 -7.78 10.06 -6.00
N ARG A 76 -7.75 8.76 -5.67
CA ARG A 76 -6.53 7.96 -5.80
C ARG A 76 -6.12 7.75 -7.25
N GLN A 77 -7.07 7.43 -8.13
CA GLN A 77 -6.81 7.28 -9.56
C GLN A 77 -6.23 8.57 -10.15
N LEU A 78 -6.80 9.72 -9.78
CA LEU A 78 -6.27 11.03 -10.19
C LEU A 78 -4.85 11.26 -9.69
N ARG A 79 -4.52 10.86 -8.45
CA ARG A 79 -3.15 10.96 -7.94
C ARG A 79 -2.19 10.06 -8.70
N GLU A 80 -2.59 8.83 -9.00
CA GLU A 80 -1.77 7.92 -9.80
C GLU A 80 -1.54 8.45 -11.22
N GLU A 81 -2.59 8.90 -11.91
CA GLU A 81 -2.51 9.51 -13.24
C GLU A 81 -1.60 10.75 -13.23
N ASN A 82 -1.69 11.57 -12.18
CA ASN A 82 -0.86 12.76 -12.03
C ASN A 82 0.64 12.40 -11.87
N GLU A 83 0.99 11.47 -10.99
CA GLU A 83 2.39 11.04 -10.82
C GLU A 83 2.96 10.46 -12.11
N VAL A 84 2.17 9.67 -12.85
CA VAL A 84 2.58 9.13 -14.16
C VAL A 84 2.85 10.25 -15.16
N LEU A 85 1.98 11.26 -15.22
CA LEU A 85 2.14 12.42 -16.10
C LEU A 85 3.36 13.28 -15.71
N ILE A 86 3.62 13.46 -14.42
CA ILE A 86 4.81 14.19 -13.95
C ILE A 86 6.06 13.44 -14.39
N ILE A 87 6.13 12.13 -14.16
CA ILE A 87 7.28 11.31 -14.58
C ILE A 87 7.48 11.36 -16.10
N SER A 88 6.41 11.32 -16.90
CA SER A 88 6.53 11.40 -18.35
C SER A 88 7.08 12.75 -18.80
N LYS A 89 6.57 13.85 -18.25
CA LYS A 89 7.07 15.20 -18.56
C LYS A 89 8.51 15.43 -18.11
N LEU A 90 8.89 14.94 -16.93
CA LEU A 90 10.27 15.02 -16.45
C LEU A 90 11.23 14.22 -17.35
N LYS A 91 10.80 13.07 -17.86
CA LYS A 91 11.57 12.29 -18.84
C LYS A 91 11.69 12.98 -20.18
N GLU A 92 10.65 13.64 -20.67
CA GLU A 92 10.68 14.44 -21.92
C GLU A 92 11.64 15.63 -21.81
N GLN A 93 11.75 16.24 -20.63
CA GLN A 93 12.64 17.36 -20.36
C GLN A 93 14.07 16.94 -19.99
N LEU A 94 14.36 15.64 -19.92
CA LEU A 94 15.68 15.12 -19.55
C LEU A 94 16.69 15.41 -20.67
N THR A 95 17.67 16.26 -20.38
CA THR A 95 18.82 16.57 -21.23
C THR A 95 20.11 16.26 -20.48
N LYS A 96 21.23 16.10 -21.19
CA LYS A 96 22.54 15.79 -20.55
C LYS A 96 22.99 16.85 -19.54
N GLU A 97 22.49 18.07 -19.64
CA GLU A 97 22.85 19.20 -18.77
C GLU A 97 22.02 19.27 -17.49
N ASN A 98 20.83 18.65 -17.45
CA ASN A 98 19.92 18.74 -16.31
C ASN A 98 19.69 17.39 -15.60
N VAL A 99 20.45 16.35 -15.95
CA VAL A 99 20.36 15.01 -15.36
C VAL A 99 20.50 15.05 -13.84
N ASP A 100 21.42 15.88 -13.33
CA ASP A 100 21.70 15.96 -11.89
C ASP A 100 20.53 16.54 -11.07
N ILE A 101 19.63 17.28 -11.72
CA ILE A 101 18.45 17.89 -11.09
C ILE A 101 17.19 17.04 -11.37
N ILE A 102 17.00 16.62 -12.61
CA ILE A 102 15.79 15.89 -13.04
C ILE A 102 15.83 14.43 -12.60
N GLY A 103 17.00 13.79 -12.58
CA GLY A 103 17.16 12.39 -12.19
C GLY A 103 16.60 12.11 -10.78
N PRO A 104 17.03 12.85 -9.75
CA PRO A 104 16.47 12.71 -8.40
C PRO A 104 14.96 12.96 -8.32
N LEU A 105 14.44 13.94 -9.07
CA LEU A 105 13.00 14.24 -9.12
C LEU A 105 12.21 13.06 -9.71
N ILE A 106 12.70 12.44 -10.79
CA ILE A 106 12.08 11.24 -11.35
C ILE A 106 12.05 10.13 -10.30
N THR A 107 13.16 9.91 -9.59
CA THR A 107 13.24 8.90 -8.53
C THR A 107 12.21 9.18 -7.42
N GLU A 108 12.12 10.41 -6.94
CA GLU A 108 11.16 10.80 -5.90
C GLU A 108 9.71 10.54 -6.34
N HIS A 109 9.33 10.99 -7.54
CA HIS A 109 7.98 10.76 -8.08
C HIS A 109 7.70 9.27 -8.33
N THR A 110 8.70 8.47 -8.73
CA THR A 110 8.52 7.01 -8.83
C THR A 110 8.26 6.34 -7.47
N ILE A 111 8.95 6.78 -6.41
CA ILE A 111 8.71 6.31 -5.04
C ILE A 111 7.29 6.71 -4.58
N PHE A 112 6.85 7.92 -4.90
CA PHE A 112 5.48 8.37 -4.60
C PHE A 112 4.42 7.55 -5.34
N LEU A 113 4.63 7.27 -6.64
CA LEU A 113 3.75 6.42 -7.44
C LEU A 113 3.62 5.02 -6.82
N GLU A 114 4.74 4.41 -6.43
CA GLU A 114 4.72 3.11 -5.75
C GLU A 114 3.92 3.16 -4.45
N ARG A 115 4.09 4.22 -3.65
CA ARG A 115 3.35 4.38 -2.38
C ARG A 115 1.85 4.48 -2.62
N VAL A 116 1.42 5.27 -3.61
CA VAL A 116 0.00 5.41 -3.99
C VAL A 116 -0.58 4.07 -4.45
N ARG A 117 0.16 3.31 -5.26
CA ARG A 117 -0.23 1.95 -5.69
C ARG A 117 -0.28 0.95 -4.54
N LYS A 118 0.69 1.00 -3.63
CA LYS A 118 0.77 0.14 -2.43
C LYS A 118 -0.41 0.36 -1.48
N GLU A 119 -0.99 1.57 -1.45
CA GLU A 119 -2.20 1.92 -0.71
C GLU A 119 -3.48 1.24 -1.24
N HIS A 120 -3.43 0.64 -2.44
CA HIS A 120 -4.55 -0.06 -3.10
C HIS A 120 -4.93 -1.37 -2.42
N SER A 121 -3.97 -2.08 -1.81
CA SER A 121 -4.31 -3.40 -1.30
C SER A 121 -5.12 -3.27 -0.01
N PRO A 122 -6.34 -3.85 0.06
CA PRO A 122 -7.07 -3.94 1.31
C PRO A 122 -6.11 -4.53 2.34
N ARG A 123 -5.87 -3.83 3.45
CA ARG A 123 -4.85 -4.23 4.44
C ARG A 123 -4.93 -5.73 4.79
N GLY A 124 -6.13 -6.31 4.80
CA GLY A 124 -6.35 -7.75 4.99
C GLY A 124 -6.04 -8.67 3.80
N LYS A 125 -6.21 -8.25 2.54
CA LYS A 125 -5.85 -9.08 1.37
C LYS A 125 -4.35 -9.08 1.12
N ARG A 126 -3.68 -7.94 1.32
CA ARG A 126 -2.21 -7.86 1.25
C ARG A 126 -1.55 -8.71 2.32
N ALA A 127 -1.97 -8.53 3.58
CA ALA A 127 -1.41 -9.29 4.69
C ALA A 127 -1.54 -10.81 4.45
N LYS A 128 -2.68 -11.27 3.91
CA LYS A 128 -2.88 -12.67 3.53
C LYS A 128 -2.00 -13.12 2.37
N PHE A 129 -1.82 -12.29 1.35
CA PHE A 129 -0.94 -12.61 0.22
C PHE A 129 0.53 -12.69 0.66
N GLU A 130 1.02 -11.70 1.42
CA GLU A 130 2.38 -11.70 1.96
C GLU A 130 2.59 -12.86 2.94
N GLN A 131 1.60 -13.19 3.76
CA GLN A 131 1.64 -14.38 4.61
C GLN A 131 1.78 -15.66 3.78
N LYS A 132 0.98 -15.82 2.72
CA LYS A 132 1.04 -17.01 1.86
C LYS A 132 2.35 -17.08 1.06
N LYS A 133 2.88 -15.93 0.64
CA LYS A 133 4.20 -15.83 0.02
C LYS A 133 5.28 -16.31 0.99
N ARG A 134 5.23 -15.90 2.27
CA ARG A 134 6.14 -16.38 3.31
C ARG A 134 6.04 -17.88 3.53
N GLU A 135 4.83 -18.43 3.61
CA GLU A 135 4.62 -19.88 3.74
C GLU A 135 5.29 -20.66 2.60
N VAL A 136 5.17 -20.17 1.36
CA VAL A 136 5.81 -20.79 0.18
C VAL A 136 7.33 -20.66 0.23
N GLN A 137 7.88 -19.52 0.67
CA GLN A 137 9.32 -19.32 0.79
C GLN A 137 9.95 -20.25 1.84
N VAL A 138 9.31 -20.42 2.99
CA VAL A 138 9.76 -21.37 4.03
C VAL A 138 9.76 -22.81 3.50
N LEU A 139 8.73 -23.19 2.75
CA LEU A 139 8.67 -24.50 2.10
C LEU A 139 9.80 -24.70 1.09
N ALA A 140 10.13 -23.68 0.30
CA ALA A 140 11.21 -23.73 -0.67
C ALA A 140 12.58 -23.95 0.00
N PHE A 141 12.87 -23.23 1.10
CA PHE A 141 14.11 -23.43 1.84
C PHE A 141 14.24 -24.85 2.40
N GLN A 142 13.14 -25.43 2.89
CA GLN A 142 13.15 -26.80 3.39
C GLN A 142 13.44 -27.80 2.25
N LEU A 143 12.80 -27.63 1.10
CA LEU A 143 13.06 -28.46 -0.08
C LEU A 143 14.52 -28.37 -0.53
N GLU A 144 15.11 -27.18 -0.54
CA GLU A 144 16.52 -26.99 -0.90
C GLU A 144 17.46 -27.69 0.09
N ARG A 145 17.18 -27.65 1.40
CA ARG A 145 17.94 -28.41 2.41
C ARG A 145 17.87 -29.91 2.14
N ASP A 146 16.68 -30.42 1.87
CA ASP A 146 16.46 -31.84 1.62
C ASP A 146 17.19 -32.30 0.35
N ILE A 147 17.20 -31.47 -0.71
CA ILE A 147 17.94 -31.74 -1.94
C ILE A 147 19.45 -31.77 -1.67
N ILE A 148 20.00 -30.79 -0.94
CA ILE A 148 21.43 -30.75 -0.59
C ILE A 148 21.82 -31.99 0.22
N GLN A 149 21.00 -32.38 1.20
CA GLN A 149 21.22 -33.59 2.01
C GLN A 149 21.19 -34.86 1.14
N ASN A 150 20.20 -34.99 0.25
CA ASN A 150 20.05 -36.14 -0.62
C ASN A 150 21.23 -36.27 -1.60
N MET A 151 21.70 -35.15 -2.17
CA MET A 151 22.90 -35.14 -3.02
C MET A 151 24.16 -35.55 -2.25
N PHE A 152 24.28 -35.16 -0.99
CA PHE A 152 25.40 -35.58 -0.14
C PHE A 152 25.33 -37.08 0.18
N GLU A 153 24.16 -37.59 0.58
CA GLU A 153 23.96 -39.01 0.92
C GLU A 153 24.21 -39.95 -0.26
N LYS A 154 23.84 -39.52 -1.48
CA LYS A 154 24.10 -40.27 -2.72
C LYS A 154 25.54 -40.15 -3.22
N GLY A 155 26.40 -39.39 -2.55
CA GLY A 155 27.78 -39.14 -2.97
C GLY A 155 27.90 -38.22 -4.19
N GLY A 156 26.85 -37.49 -4.54
CA GLY A 156 26.85 -36.54 -5.67
C GLY A 156 27.59 -35.23 -5.38
N ILE A 157 27.78 -34.87 -4.11
CA ILE A 157 28.55 -33.70 -3.67
C ILE A 157 29.48 -34.04 -2.49
N SER A 158 30.60 -33.33 -2.38
CA SER A 158 31.53 -33.48 -1.26
C SER A 158 30.96 -32.88 0.04
N ARG A 159 31.52 -33.31 1.18
CA ARG A 159 31.14 -32.78 2.50
C ARG A 159 31.33 -31.26 2.61
N ASP A 160 32.43 -30.75 2.05
CA ASP A 160 32.76 -29.33 2.09
C ASP A 160 31.77 -28.52 1.24
N LEU A 161 31.45 -29.00 0.04
CA LEU A 161 30.45 -28.36 -0.83
C LEU A 161 29.06 -28.35 -0.20
N ALA A 162 28.65 -29.46 0.44
CA ALA A 162 27.37 -29.53 1.15
C ALA A 162 27.31 -28.54 2.34
N ARG A 163 28.43 -28.33 3.04
CA ARG A 163 28.54 -27.35 4.13
C ARG A 163 28.37 -25.92 3.61
N ASP A 164 29.06 -25.57 2.54
CA ASP A 164 29.04 -24.21 1.98
C ASP A 164 27.65 -23.86 1.42
N LEU A 165 26.99 -24.81 0.75
CA LEU A 165 25.62 -24.62 0.26
C LEU A 165 24.62 -24.38 1.40
N ARG A 166 24.72 -25.11 2.52
CA ARG A 166 23.88 -24.89 3.70
C ARG A 166 24.14 -23.53 4.35
N GLN A 167 25.40 -23.10 4.38
CA GLN A 167 25.76 -21.80 4.94
C GLN A 167 25.20 -20.65 4.10
N ASN A 168 25.28 -20.75 2.76
CA ASN A 168 24.64 -19.80 1.86
C ASN A 168 23.12 -19.75 2.05
N LEU A 169 22.48 -20.91 2.18
CA LEU A 169 21.04 -20.99 2.42
C LEU A 169 20.64 -20.30 3.73
N ASN A 170 21.37 -20.57 4.81
CA ASN A 170 21.12 -19.93 6.11
C ASN A 170 21.33 -18.42 6.05
N MET A 171 22.31 -17.94 5.29
CA MET A 171 22.53 -16.49 5.11
C MET A 171 21.36 -15.84 4.39
N ILE A 172 20.88 -16.43 3.29
CA ILE A 172 19.72 -15.94 2.54
C ILE A 172 18.46 -15.95 3.42
N GLU A 173 18.26 -17.03 4.18
CA GLU A 173 17.16 -17.15 5.13
C GLU A 173 17.23 -16.05 6.20
N THR A 174 18.41 -15.77 6.75
CA THR A 174 18.62 -14.68 7.74
C THR A 174 18.26 -13.32 7.17
N TYR A 175 18.74 -12.98 5.96
CA TYR A 175 18.41 -11.70 5.31
C TYR A 175 16.91 -11.54 5.05
N LEU A 176 16.23 -12.62 4.67
CA LEU A 176 14.79 -12.61 4.51
C LEU A 176 14.06 -12.45 5.85
N TYR A 177 14.55 -13.08 6.92
CA TYR A 177 13.97 -12.94 8.26
C TYR A 177 14.15 -11.55 8.87
N ASP A 178 15.28 -10.88 8.64
CA ASP A 178 15.48 -9.50 9.10
C ASP A 178 14.53 -8.53 8.36
N ASP A 179 14.32 -8.71 7.06
CA ASP A 179 13.32 -7.98 6.26
C ASP A 179 11.86 -8.28 6.71
N PHE A 180 11.64 -9.32 7.53
CA PHE A 180 10.34 -9.64 8.13
C PHE A 180 10.09 -8.99 9.50
N LEU A 181 11.11 -8.43 10.16
CA LEU A 181 11.02 -7.83 11.50
C LEU A 181 10.90 -6.29 11.50
N GLU A 182 11.15 -5.63 10.36
CA GLU A 182 10.85 -4.20 10.11
C GLU A 182 9.44 -3.95 9.56
#